data_AF-A0A318HR20-F1
#
_entry.id   AF-A0A318HR20-F1
#
_cell.length_a   1.000
_cell.length_b   1.000
_cell.length_c   1.000
_cell.angle_alpha   90.00
_cell.angle_beta   90.00
_cell.angle_gamma   90.00
#
_symmetry.space_group_name_H-M   'P 1'
#
loop_
_entity.id
_entity.type
_entity.pdbx_description
1 polymer ?
#
loop_
_entity_poly.entity_id
_entity_poly.type
_entity_poly.pdbx_seq_one_letter_code
_entity_poly.pdbx_strand_id
1 'polypeptide(L)'
;MVLETIGRRSGQKRATPVLYLRDGNSLVVLAANAGADRTPAWWLNLREAGSGEVIVGRRRIRVTPRLLTGGERDRVWWAFVEMYPQAEHYTRFTNRELPLIALEPAGT
;
A
#
# COMPACT_ATOMS: atom_id res chain seq x y z
N MET A 1 -4.23 5.62 -7.86
CA MET A 1 -4.00 6.63 -6.81
C MET A 1 -2.53 7.00 -6.83
N VAL A 2 -2.15 8.23 -6.47
CA VAL A 2 -0.74 8.57 -6.24
C VAL A 2 -0.47 8.57 -4.74
N LEU A 3 0.52 7.81 -4.30
CA LEU A 3 1.00 7.79 -2.92
C LEU A 3 2.25 8.66 -2.82
N GLU A 4 2.22 9.65 -1.93
CA GLU A 4 3.35 10.49 -1.60
C GLU A 4 3.96 10.08 -0.25
N THR A 5 5.28 9.91 -0.24
CA THR A 5 6.07 9.50 0.94
C THR A 5 7.34 10.35 1.07
N ILE A 6 7.94 10.36 2.26
CA ILE A 6 9.27 10.92 2.48
C ILE A 6 10.29 9.80 2.42
N GLY A 7 11.31 9.92 1.56
CA GLY A 7 12.37 8.93 1.43
C GLY A 7 13.15 8.79 2.72
N ARG A 8 13.02 7.67 3.43
CA ARG A 8 13.63 7.48 4.77
C ARG A 8 15.16 7.66 4.84
N ARG A 9 15.85 7.52 3.70
CA ARG A 9 17.30 7.75 3.58
C ARG A 9 17.64 9.14 3.06
N SER A 10 16.78 9.71 2.22
CA SER A 10 17.10 10.94 1.46
C SER A 10 16.39 12.18 1.98
N GLY A 11 15.35 12.07 2.81
CA GLY A 11 14.46 13.18 3.20
C GLY A 11 13.59 13.75 2.06
N GLN A 12 13.86 13.39 0.80
CA GLN A 12 13.12 13.88 -0.36
C GLN A 12 11.70 13.30 -0.46
N LYS A 13 10.75 14.12 -0.94
CA LYS A 13 9.41 13.67 -1.33
C LYS A 13 9.48 12.70 -2.51
N ARG A 14 8.69 11.64 -2.47
CA ARG A 14 8.55 10.61 -3.51
C ARG A 14 7.09 10.39 -3.83
N ALA A 15 6.73 10.49 -5.10
CA ALA A 15 5.39 10.13 -5.59
C ALA A 15 5.45 8.77 -6.29
N THR A 16 4.47 7.90 -6.02
CA THR A 16 4.38 6.59 -6.65
C THR A 16 2.92 6.27 -6.98
N PRO A 17 2.59 6.06 -8.26
CA PRO A 17 1.30 5.52 -8.64
C PRO A 17 1.14 4.09 -8.10
N VAL A 18 0.03 3.84 -7.43
CA VAL A 18 -0.32 2.52 -6.89
C VAL A 18 -1.80 2.23 -7.16
N LEU A 19 -2.08 0.95 -7.44
CA LEU A 19 -3.42 0.40 -7.42
C LEU A 19 -3.89 0.30 -5.96
N TYR A 20 -5.18 0.53 -5.73
CA TYR A 20 -5.77 0.45 -4.40
C TYR A 20 -7.16 -0.18 -4.47
N LEU A 21 -7.53 -0.88 -3.39
CA LEU A 21 -8.89 -1.32 -3.10
C LEU A 21 -9.47 -0.37 -2.04
N ARG A 22 -10.77 -0.09 -2.10
CA ARG A 22 -11.46 0.60 -1.00
C ARG A 22 -12.07 -0.43 -0.05
N ASP A 23 -11.74 -0.35 1.23
CA ASP A 23 -12.28 -1.22 2.29
C ASP A 23 -12.75 -0.33 3.45
N GLY A 24 -14.07 -0.14 3.55
CA GLY A 24 -14.65 0.86 4.45
C GLY A 24 -14.13 2.28 4.14
N ASN A 25 -13.55 2.93 5.15
CA ASN A 25 -12.94 4.26 5.02
C ASN A 25 -11.47 4.23 4.58
N SER A 26 -10.87 3.04 4.52
CA SER A 26 -9.46 2.85 4.21
C SER A 26 -9.23 2.62 2.72
N LEU A 27 -8.02 2.98 2.27
CA LEU A 27 -7.52 2.65 0.94
C LEU A 27 -6.44 1.60 1.11
N VAL A 28 -6.71 0.36 0.68
CA VAL A 28 -5.77 -0.75 0.81
C VAL A 28 -4.85 -0.80 -0.41
N VAL A 29 -3.54 -0.94 -0.18
CA VAL A 29 -2.53 -1.08 -1.21
C VAL A 29 -1.69 -2.35 -1.01
N LEU A 30 -1.25 -2.95 -2.11
CA LEU A 30 -0.41 -4.14 -2.10
C LEU A 30 1.05 -3.77 -2.42
N ALA A 31 1.97 -4.03 -1.49
CA ALA A 31 3.42 -3.83 -1.67
C ALA A 31 4.09 -4.98 -2.43
N ALA A 32 3.54 -5.30 -3.61
CA ALA A 32 3.99 -6.39 -4.47
C ALA A 32 5.31 -6.08 -5.21
N ASN A 33 5.50 -4.84 -5.66
CA ASN A 33 6.61 -4.48 -6.55
C ASN A 33 6.74 -5.42 -7.76
N ALA A 34 5.60 -5.77 -8.38
CA ALA A 34 5.49 -6.75 -9.46
C ALA A 34 6.11 -8.13 -9.15
N GLY A 35 6.15 -8.53 -7.87
CA GLY A 35 6.73 -9.80 -7.45
C GLY A 35 8.25 -9.79 -7.33
N ALA A 36 8.89 -8.62 -7.41
CA ALA A 36 10.33 -8.54 -7.15
C ALA A 36 10.66 -8.79 -5.67
N ASP A 37 11.80 -9.44 -5.42
CA ASP A 37 12.29 -9.75 -4.06
C ASP A 37 12.47 -8.50 -3.20
N ARG A 38 12.84 -7.39 -3.83
CA ARG A 38 12.99 -6.12 -3.14
C ARG A 38 11.63 -5.53 -2.78
N THR A 39 11.41 -5.33 -1.48
CA THR A 39 10.30 -4.54 -0.95
C THR A 39 10.31 -3.13 -1.55
N PRO A 40 9.17 -2.62 -2.05
CA PRO A 40 9.14 -1.31 -2.69
C PRO A 40 9.45 -0.19 -1.69
N ALA A 41 10.22 0.80 -2.17
CA ALA A 41 10.74 1.89 -1.33
C ALA A 41 9.63 2.71 -0.66
N TRP A 42 8.47 2.90 -1.31
CA TRP A 42 7.36 3.65 -0.73
C TRP A 42 6.79 2.99 0.54
N TRP A 43 6.73 1.66 0.61
CA TRP A 43 6.23 0.96 1.81
C TRP A 43 7.23 1.14 2.96
N LEU A 44 8.48 0.93 2.60
CA LEU A 44 9.66 1.14 3.43
C LEU A 44 9.78 2.58 3.98
N ASN A 45 9.32 3.58 3.24
CA ASN A 45 9.22 4.96 3.66
C ASN A 45 8.03 5.21 4.59
N LEU A 46 6.84 4.73 4.21
CA LEU A 46 5.60 4.86 5.00
C LEU A 46 5.75 4.26 6.39
N ARG A 47 6.35 3.07 6.47
CA ARG A 47 6.55 2.35 7.73
C ARG A 47 7.45 3.13 8.70
N GLU A 48 8.47 3.81 8.18
CA GLU A 48 9.38 4.65 8.98
C GLU A 48 8.69 5.94 9.43
N ALA A 49 8.02 6.63 8.50
CA ALA A 49 7.41 7.93 8.76
C ALA A 49 6.08 7.85 9.54
N GLY A 50 5.50 6.65 9.67
CA GLY A 50 4.19 6.40 10.28
C GLY A 50 3.03 7.08 9.56
N SER A 51 3.25 7.68 8.39
CA SER A 51 2.26 8.52 7.72
C SER A 51 2.66 8.86 6.28
N GLY A 52 1.68 9.14 5.44
CA GLY A 52 1.86 9.59 4.05
C GLY A 52 0.73 10.50 3.58
N GLU A 53 0.71 10.81 2.29
CA GLU A 53 -0.41 11.49 1.66
C GLU A 53 -0.83 10.71 0.41
N VAL A 54 -2.13 10.62 0.15
CA VAL A 54 -2.65 10.04 -1.07
C VAL A 54 -3.41 11.08 -1.88
N ILE A 55 -3.23 11.01 -3.19
CA ILE A 55 -3.98 11.80 -4.16
C ILE A 55 -4.94 10.88 -4.90
N VAL A 56 -6.23 11.12 -4.70
CA VAL A 56 -7.33 10.40 -5.33
C VAL A 56 -8.22 11.41 -6.04
N GLY A 57 -8.18 11.39 -7.37
CA GLY A 57 -8.80 12.44 -8.18
C GLY A 57 -8.21 13.81 -7.81
N ARG A 58 -9.06 14.75 -7.39
CA ARG A 58 -8.66 16.10 -6.95
C ARG A 58 -8.40 16.22 -5.43
N ARG A 59 -8.56 15.13 -4.67
CA ARG A 59 -8.45 15.15 -3.21
C ARG A 59 -7.07 14.70 -2.77
N ARG A 60 -6.47 15.45 -1.85
CA ARG A 60 -5.27 15.05 -1.09
C ARG A 60 -5.71 14.66 0.32
N ILE A 61 -5.28 13.50 0.79
CA ILE A 61 -5.72 12.93 2.06
C ILE A 61 -4.49 12.46 2.83
N ARG A 62 -4.30 13.00 4.04
CA ARG A 62 -3.29 12.50 4.98
C ARG A 62 -3.70 11.11 5.45
N VAL A 63 -2.77 10.16 5.42
CA VAL A 63 -3.05 8.78 5.81
C VAL A 63 -2.01 8.22 6.76
N THR A 64 -2.44 7.31 7.62
CA THR A 64 -1.60 6.47 8.48
C THR A 64 -1.62 5.04 7.93
N PRO A 65 -0.46 4.40 7.72
CA PRO A 65 -0.40 3.04 7.23
C PRO A 65 -0.58 2.04 8.39
N ARG A 66 -1.46 1.06 8.21
CA ARG A 66 -1.60 -0.12 9.06
C ARG A 66 -1.37 -1.38 8.25
N LEU A 67 -0.40 -2.19 8.67
CA LEU A 67 -0.17 -3.51 8.06
C LEU A 67 -1.31 -4.44 8.44
N LEU A 68 -1.97 -5.03 7.45
CA LEU A 68 -2.99 -6.04 7.68
C LEU A 68 -2.34 -7.39 8.00
N THR A 69 -2.90 -8.11 8.98
CA THR A 69 -2.41 -9.42 9.43
C THR A 69 -3.57 -10.38 9.68
N GLY A 70 -3.27 -11.68 9.75
CA GLY A 70 -4.23 -12.74 10.09
C GLY A 70 -5.49 -12.75 9.22
N GLY A 71 -6.65 -13.07 9.82
CA GLY A 71 -7.90 -13.21 9.08
C GLY A 71 -8.39 -11.92 8.40
N GLU A 72 -8.04 -10.73 8.91
CA GLU A 72 -8.34 -9.46 8.24
C GLU A 72 -7.58 -9.37 6.91
N ARG A 73 -6.29 -9.73 6.93
CA ARG A 73 -5.47 -9.78 5.72
C ARG A 73 -6.03 -10.75 4.69
N ASP A 74 -6.44 -11.95 5.11
CA ASP A 74 -6.96 -12.97 4.19
C ASP A 74 -8.25 -12.50 3.51
N ARG A 75 -9.19 -11.95 4.28
CA ARG A 75 -10.43 -11.37 3.73
C ARG A 75 -10.13 -10.31 2.68
N VAL A 76 -9.23 -9.38 3.00
CA VAL A 76 -8.90 -8.26 2.12
C VAL A 76 -8.08 -8.72 0.91
N TRP A 77 -7.24 -9.73 1.07
CA TRP A 77 -6.50 -10.36 -0.04
C TRP A 77 -7.45 -10.90 -1.10
N TRP A 78 -8.46 -11.67 -0.69
CA TRP A 78 -9.45 -12.20 -1.62
C TRP A 78 -10.21 -11.11 -2.37
N ALA A 79 -10.66 -10.06 -1.67
CA ALA A 79 -11.30 -8.91 -2.31
C ALA A 79 -10.36 -8.15 -3.28
N PHE A 80 -9.07 -8.07 -2.93
CA PHE A 80 -8.07 -7.41 -3.79
C PHE A 80 -7.80 -8.22 -5.06
N VAL A 81 -7.71 -9.55 -4.95
CA VAL A 81 -7.56 -10.47 -6.08
C VAL A 81 -8.81 -10.46 -6.96
N GLU A 82 -10.01 -10.42 -6.38
CA GLU A 82 -11.25 -10.30 -7.13
C GLU A 82 -11.26 -9.02 -7.99
N MET A 83 -10.84 -7.88 -7.40
CA MET A 83 -10.70 -6.61 -8.13
C MET A 83 -9.56 -6.63 -9.16
N TYR A 84 -8.45 -7.30 -8.85
CA TYR A 84 -7.24 -7.35 -9.69
C TYR A 84 -6.60 -8.75 -9.67
N PRO A 85 -7.06 -9.67 -10.52
CA PRO A 85 -6.63 -11.07 -10.51
C PRO A 85 -5.12 -11.26 -10.70
N GLN A 86 -4.45 -10.32 -11.37
CA GLN A 86 -3.00 -10.36 -11.58
C GLN A 86 -2.19 -10.23 -10.28
N ALA A 87 -2.80 -9.81 -9.17
CA ALA A 87 -2.15 -9.81 -7.86
C ALA A 87 -1.66 -11.22 -7.46
N GLU A 88 -2.39 -12.29 -7.81
CA GLU A 88 -1.96 -13.66 -7.55
C GLU A 88 -0.71 -14.03 -8.33
N HIS A 89 -0.51 -13.47 -9.53
CA HIS A 89 0.68 -13.79 -10.32
C HIS A 89 1.96 -13.34 -9.61
N TYR A 90 1.92 -12.25 -8.84
CA TYR A 90 3.08 -11.74 -8.12
C TYR A 90 3.56 -12.66 -7.00
N THR A 91 2.69 -13.48 -6.41
CA THR A 91 3.08 -14.43 -5.36
C THR A 91 3.91 -15.59 -5.92
N ARG A 92 3.83 -15.84 -7.24
CA ARG A 92 4.62 -16.87 -7.93
C ARG A 92 6.08 -16.46 -8.16
N PHE A 93 6.36 -15.16 -8.11
CA PHE A 93 7.69 -14.61 -8.43
C PHE A 93 8.54 -14.35 -7.19
N THR A 94 8.00 -14.47 -5.98
CA THR A 94 8.75 -14.23 -4.75
C THR A 94 8.23 -15.07 -3.59
N ASN A 95 9.15 -15.45 -2.69
CA ASN A 95 8.82 -16.13 -1.43
C ASN A 95 8.52 -15.14 -0.30
N ARG A 96 8.62 -13.83 -0.55
CA ARG A 96 8.30 -12.80 0.43
C ARG A 96 6.79 -12.69 0.60
N GLU A 97 6.33 -12.60 1.84
CA GLU A 97 4.95 -12.20 2.09
C GLU A 97 4.71 -10.79 1.53
N LEU A 98 3.76 -10.66 0.61
CA LEU A 98 3.41 -9.39 0.00
C LEU A 98 2.53 -8.56 0.95
N PRO A 99 3.05 -7.46 1.52
CA PRO A 99 2.30 -6.70 2.52
C PRO A 99 1.04 -6.07 1.91
N LEU A 100 -0.11 -6.30 2.54
CA LEU A 100 -1.32 -5.50 2.32
C LEU A 100 -1.39 -4.43 3.40
N ILE A 101 -1.51 -3.18 2.99
CA ILE A 101 -1.47 -2.03 3.89
C ILE A 101 -2.78 -1.26 3.75
N ALA A 102 -3.53 -1.13 4.84
CA ALA A 102 -4.62 -0.17 4.93
C ALA A 102 -4.04 1.24 5.14
N LEU A 103 -4.40 2.18 4.26
CA LEU A 103 -4.11 3.60 4.42
C LEU A 103 -5.37 4.24 5.02
N GLU A 104 -5.32 4.46 6.32
CA GLU A 104 -6.41 5.04 7.10
C GLU A 104 -6.31 6.56 7.04
N PRO A 105 -7.38 7.29 6.69
CA PRO A 105 -7.38 8.74 6.78
C PRO A 105 -7.02 9.17 8.21
N ALA A 106 -6.04 10.06 8.35
CA ALA A 106 -5.78 10.67 9.65
C ALA A 106 -7.02 11.48 10.04
N GLY A 107 -7.61 11.18 11.20
CA GLY A 107 -8.74 11.94 11.73
C GLY A 107 -8.39 13.43 11.78
N THR A 108 -9.33 14.28 11.35
CA THR A 108 -9.29 15.74 11.58
C THR A 108 -9.29 16.06 13.05
#